data_AF-A0A9D6NVE0-F1
#
_entry.id   AF-A0A9D6NVE0-F1
#
_cell.length_a   1.000
_cell.length_b   1.000
_cell.length_c   1.000
_cell.angle_alpha   90.00
_cell.angle_beta   90.00
_cell.angle_gamma   90.00
#
_symmetry.space_group_name_H-M   'P 1'
#
loop_
_entity.id
_entity.type
_entity.pdbx_description
1 polymer ?
#
loop_
_entity_poly.entity_id
_entity_poly.type
_entity_poly.pdbx_seq_one_letter_code
_entity_poly.pdbx_strand_id
1 'polypeptide(L)'
;MMPAMMTSITGGPFKSLLAIGSGTSLLPASTPGYMWHWMVGDWMVMLHGDLKVGFNHQGGPRGVNKAESQNWLMIMAEREAGPGRLMVRGMFSAEPGTAPNGGFPQLFQSGETFRGRPIIDAQHPHDLFMELAASFTLPLSEQTSLYVYGGPVGEPALGPVAFMHRVSAAENSAAPLGHHWQDSTHITHGVITAGVTAWRFRVEGSIFHDAEPDENRNDIELGKLDSWSARIWFTPTQNWTMQVSHGHLNEPEAIAPGDLDRTTASLSYNRPWHGGHWATSLIWGRNHELMTGLTHGARAVRKSCEMWRLRIEPGSKPLS
;
A
#
# COMPACT_ATOMS: atom_id res chain seq x y z
N MET A 1 -11.56 -24.88 8.38
CA MET A 1 -12.65 -24.03 7.86
C MET A 1 -12.43 -22.63 8.40
N MET A 2 -12.38 -21.61 7.54
CA MET A 2 -12.41 -20.22 8.00
C MET A 2 -13.82 -19.92 8.56
N PRO A 3 -13.96 -19.19 9.68
CA PRO A 3 -15.26 -18.75 10.14
C PRO A 3 -15.98 -17.98 9.03
N ALA A 4 -17.31 -18.12 8.91
CA ALA A 4 -18.10 -17.41 7.90
C ALA A 4 -17.85 -15.89 7.90
N MET A 5 -17.54 -15.32 9.07
CA MET A 5 -17.21 -13.90 9.26
C MET A 5 -15.86 -13.45 8.68
N MET A 6 -15.00 -14.36 8.22
CA MET A 6 -13.73 -14.02 7.55
C MET A 6 -13.78 -14.16 6.03
N THR A 7 -14.96 -14.43 5.46
CA THR A 7 -15.11 -14.66 4.02
C THR A 7 -15.53 -13.37 3.31
N SER A 8 -14.74 -12.91 2.33
CA SER A 8 -15.09 -11.78 1.45
C SER A 8 -14.55 -12.02 0.06
N ILE A 9 -15.39 -11.86 -0.96
CA ILE A 9 -14.98 -11.98 -2.36
C ILE A 9 -13.99 -10.88 -2.80
N THR A 10 -13.96 -9.75 -2.08
CA THR A 10 -12.97 -8.67 -2.27
C THR A 10 -11.55 -9.16 -1.95
N GLY A 11 -11.43 -10.14 -1.06
CA GLY A 11 -10.20 -10.86 -0.67
C GLY A 11 -9.58 -11.77 -1.72
N GLY A 12 -9.89 -11.56 -3.00
CA GLY A 12 -9.25 -12.24 -4.12
C GLY A 12 -9.65 -13.70 -4.28
N PRO A 13 -8.78 -14.50 -4.94
CA PRO A 13 -9.05 -15.89 -5.30
C PRO A 13 -9.56 -16.81 -4.20
N PHE A 14 -9.13 -16.58 -2.95
CA PHE A 14 -9.52 -17.40 -1.79
C PHE A 14 -10.70 -16.83 -1.01
N LYS A 15 -11.27 -15.71 -1.45
CA LYS A 15 -12.40 -15.03 -0.84
C LYS A 15 -12.19 -14.81 0.67
N SER A 16 -11.02 -14.33 1.07
CA SER A 16 -10.64 -14.17 2.47
C SER A 16 -10.45 -12.69 2.82
N LEU A 17 -11.13 -12.21 3.84
CA LEU A 17 -10.89 -10.87 4.39
C LEU A 17 -9.43 -10.66 4.82
N LEU A 18 -8.77 -11.72 5.27
CA LEU A 18 -7.36 -11.70 5.67
C LEU A 18 -6.39 -11.51 4.50
N ALA A 19 -6.85 -11.71 3.27
CA ALA A 19 -6.06 -11.50 2.07
C ALA A 19 -6.10 -10.04 1.58
N ILE A 20 -6.94 -9.18 2.16
CA ILE A 20 -7.03 -7.77 1.77
C ILE A 20 -5.81 -7.02 2.31
N GLY A 21 -5.02 -6.44 1.40
CA GLY A 21 -3.93 -5.52 1.73
C GLY A 21 -4.35 -4.06 1.63
N SER A 22 -3.37 -3.17 1.38
CA SER A 22 -3.61 -1.77 1.01
C SER A 22 -4.28 -1.69 -0.36
N GLY A 23 -5.24 -0.75 -0.55
CA GLY A 23 -6.06 -0.63 -1.76
C GLY A 23 -6.52 -1.97 -2.34
N THR A 24 -6.14 -2.28 -3.58
CA THR A 24 -6.52 -3.52 -4.27
C THR A 24 -5.51 -4.67 -4.12
N SER A 25 -4.44 -4.47 -3.34
CA SER A 25 -3.36 -5.44 -3.17
C SER A 25 -3.76 -6.68 -2.35
N LEU A 26 -3.00 -7.77 -2.50
CA LEU A 26 -3.32 -9.06 -1.90
C LEU A 26 -2.19 -9.61 -0.99
N LEU A 27 -2.55 -9.84 0.27
CA LEU A 27 -1.78 -10.63 1.23
C LEU A 27 -2.06 -12.14 1.06
N PRO A 28 -1.14 -13.04 1.45
CA PRO A 28 -1.46 -14.46 1.59
C PRO A 28 -2.69 -14.66 2.47
N ALA A 29 -3.68 -15.42 1.98
CA ALA A 29 -4.94 -15.64 2.70
C ALA A 29 -4.79 -16.36 4.06
N SER A 30 -3.62 -16.92 4.33
CA SER A 30 -3.23 -17.53 5.62
C SER A 30 -2.67 -16.52 6.64
N THR A 31 -2.46 -15.27 6.24
CA THR A 31 -1.96 -14.17 7.08
C THR A 31 -2.83 -14.00 8.34
N PRO A 32 -2.25 -13.71 9.51
CA PRO A 32 -3.04 -13.35 10.68
C PRO A 32 -3.81 -12.04 10.48
N GLY A 33 -5.08 -12.00 10.90
CA GLY A 33 -5.87 -10.77 10.95
C GLY A 33 -5.75 -10.10 12.31
N TYR A 34 -4.97 -9.03 12.41
CA TYR A 34 -4.90 -8.19 13.61
C TYR A 34 -5.97 -7.08 13.55
N MET A 35 -7.22 -7.46 13.37
CA MET A 35 -8.34 -6.54 13.14
C MET A 35 -9.45 -6.82 14.14
N TRP A 36 -10.05 -5.77 14.69
CA TRP A 36 -11.33 -5.90 15.36
C TRP A 36 -12.43 -5.89 14.32
N HIS A 37 -13.44 -6.73 14.49
CA HIS A 37 -14.58 -6.75 13.57
C HIS A 37 -15.90 -6.97 14.29
N TRP A 38 -16.96 -6.33 13.83
CA TRP A 38 -18.29 -6.50 14.39
C TRP A 38 -19.37 -6.22 13.34
N MET A 39 -20.57 -6.73 13.59
CA MET A 39 -21.72 -6.47 12.73
C MET A 39 -22.48 -5.25 13.23
N VAL A 40 -22.81 -4.33 12.32
CA VAL A 40 -23.72 -3.19 12.53
C VAL A 40 -24.83 -3.28 11.49
N GLY A 41 -25.96 -3.90 11.88
CA GLY A 41 -26.98 -4.30 10.91
C GLY A 41 -26.38 -5.25 9.87
N ASP A 42 -26.52 -4.91 8.59
CA ASP A 42 -25.99 -5.72 7.47
C ASP A 42 -24.51 -5.43 7.15
N TRP A 43 -23.88 -4.51 7.87
CA TRP A 43 -22.48 -4.15 7.65
C TRP A 43 -21.56 -4.95 8.58
N MET A 44 -20.56 -5.60 8.00
CA MET A 44 -19.37 -6.01 8.73
C MET A 44 -18.41 -4.82 8.77
N VAL A 45 -18.21 -4.27 9.95
CA VAL A 45 -17.22 -3.20 10.20
C VAL A 45 -15.94 -3.83 10.71
N MET A 46 -14.81 -3.38 10.21
CA MET A 46 -13.47 -3.79 10.60
C MET A 46 -12.64 -2.56 10.96
N LEU A 47 -11.88 -2.68 12.04
CA LEU A 47 -10.97 -1.66 12.53
C LEU A 47 -9.58 -2.27 12.65
N HIS A 48 -8.61 -1.62 12.02
CA HIS A 48 -7.20 -2.02 12.00
C HIS A 48 -6.35 -0.77 12.23
N GLY A 49 -5.22 -0.89 12.90
CA GLY A 49 -4.40 0.28 13.19
C GLY A 49 -3.05 -0.10 13.73
N ASP A 50 -2.12 0.84 13.66
CA ASP A 50 -0.80 0.76 14.26
C ASP A 50 -0.46 2.10 14.93
N LEU A 51 0.19 2.04 16.08
CA LEU A 51 0.71 3.20 16.80
C LEU A 51 2.09 2.84 17.34
N LYS A 52 3.11 3.46 16.74
CA LYS A 52 4.48 3.36 17.19
C LYS A 52 4.91 4.70 17.75
N VAL A 53 5.54 4.66 18.93
CA VAL A 53 6.10 5.83 19.59
C VAL A 53 7.52 5.48 20.01
N GLY A 54 8.47 6.36 19.71
CA GLY A 54 9.87 6.07 19.96
C GLY A 54 10.75 7.30 20.01
N PHE A 55 12.02 7.06 20.34
CA PHE A 55 13.09 8.03 20.21
C PHE A 55 14.11 7.47 19.23
N ASN A 56 14.21 8.11 18.07
CA ASN A 56 15.07 7.70 16.97
C ASN A 56 16.42 8.41 17.10
N HIS A 57 17.47 7.62 17.27
CA HIS A 57 18.85 8.09 17.36
C HIS A 57 19.63 7.67 16.11
N GLN A 58 19.92 8.62 15.22
CA GLN A 58 20.78 8.40 14.07
C GLN A 58 22.19 8.92 14.42
N GLY A 59 23.19 8.03 14.36
CA GLY A 59 24.58 8.39 14.63
C GLY A 59 25.29 9.05 13.44
N GLY A 60 26.50 9.56 13.69
CA GLY A 60 27.39 10.09 12.65
C GLY A 60 27.10 11.55 12.23
N PRO A 61 27.89 12.11 11.29
CA PRO A 61 27.85 13.54 10.97
C PRO A 61 26.53 14.05 10.37
N ARG A 62 25.74 13.16 9.76
CA ARG A 62 24.42 13.45 9.17
C ARG A 62 23.26 13.04 10.08
N GLY A 63 23.57 12.39 11.20
CA GLY A 63 22.58 11.82 12.11
C GLY A 63 21.88 12.90 12.93
N VAL A 64 20.57 12.73 13.10
CA VAL A 64 19.72 13.59 13.93
C VAL A 64 18.87 12.72 14.86
N ASN A 65 18.54 13.26 16.03
CA ASN A 65 17.77 12.54 17.05
C ASN A 65 16.42 13.20 17.24
N LYS A 66 15.35 12.42 17.20
CA LYS A 66 13.99 12.93 17.34
C LYS A 66 13.12 11.95 18.13
N ALA A 67 12.25 12.51 18.97
CA ALA A 67 11.05 11.78 19.39
C ALA A 67 10.10 11.74 18.19
N GLU A 68 9.47 10.59 17.97
CA GLU A 68 8.62 10.38 16.81
C GLU A 68 7.43 9.48 17.13
N SER A 69 6.36 9.64 16.35
CA SER A 69 5.28 8.68 16.30
C SER A 69 4.84 8.44 14.87
N GLN A 70 4.87 7.17 14.46
CA GLN A 70 4.27 6.69 13.23
C GLN A 70 2.98 5.99 13.56
N ASN A 71 1.93 6.28 12.79
CA ASN A 71 0.61 5.76 13.11
C ASN A 71 -0.32 5.79 11.91
N TRP A 72 -1.28 4.87 11.94
CA TRP A 72 -2.40 4.88 11.02
C TRP A 72 -3.60 4.15 11.62
N LEU A 73 -4.78 4.53 11.19
CA LEU A 73 -6.05 3.91 11.54
C LEU A 73 -6.81 3.62 10.26
N MET A 74 -7.11 2.35 10.02
CA MET A 74 -7.93 1.88 8.91
C MET A 74 -9.28 1.38 9.40
N ILE A 75 -10.34 1.91 8.78
CA ILE A 75 -11.73 1.51 8.97
C ILE A 75 -12.23 0.94 7.65
N MET A 76 -12.77 -0.27 7.68
CA MET A 76 -13.42 -0.88 6.53
C MET A 76 -14.84 -1.25 6.91
N ALA A 77 -15.78 -1.13 5.99
CA ALA A 77 -17.11 -1.68 6.16
C ALA A 77 -17.54 -2.39 4.87
N GLU A 78 -17.95 -3.64 4.98
CA GLU A 78 -18.45 -4.45 3.87
C GLU A 78 -19.92 -4.83 4.11
N ARG A 79 -20.73 -4.82 3.06
CA ARG A 79 -22.05 -5.44 3.07
C ARG A 79 -22.40 -6.06 1.72
N GLU A 80 -23.45 -6.87 1.72
CA GLU A 80 -24.11 -7.29 0.49
C GLU A 80 -24.85 -6.10 -0.15
N ALA A 81 -24.75 -6.00 -1.48
CA ALA A 81 -25.35 -4.91 -2.25
C ALA A 81 -25.83 -5.47 -3.60
N GLY A 82 -27.11 -5.83 -3.65
CA GLY A 82 -27.71 -6.47 -4.82
C GLY A 82 -26.98 -7.78 -5.16
N PRO A 83 -26.51 -7.98 -6.41
CA PRO A 83 -25.81 -9.19 -6.80
C PRO A 83 -24.35 -9.25 -6.31
N GLY A 84 -23.81 -8.18 -5.72
CA GLY A 84 -22.40 -8.07 -5.34
C GLY A 84 -22.18 -7.70 -3.89
N ARG A 85 -20.92 -7.37 -3.57
CA ARG A 85 -20.51 -6.82 -2.27
C ARG A 85 -19.95 -5.42 -2.44
N LEU A 86 -20.41 -4.51 -1.59
CA LEU A 86 -19.89 -3.16 -1.46
C LEU A 86 -18.97 -3.12 -0.24
N MET A 87 -17.75 -2.61 -0.44
CA MET A 87 -16.82 -2.32 0.65
C MET A 87 -16.42 -0.85 0.58
N VAL A 88 -16.52 -0.14 1.69
CA VAL A 88 -16.00 1.22 1.87
C VAL A 88 -14.80 1.18 2.80
N ARG A 89 -13.81 2.03 2.52
CA ARG A 89 -12.51 2.03 3.19
C ARG A 89 -12.09 3.46 3.51
N GLY A 90 -11.63 3.67 4.73
CA GLY A 90 -11.01 4.89 5.19
C GLY A 90 -9.72 4.56 5.91
N MET A 91 -8.62 5.24 5.57
CA MET A 91 -7.35 5.14 6.28
C MET A 91 -6.84 6.53 6.61
N PHE A 92 -6.48 6.74 7.88
CA PHE A 92 -6.16 8.05 8.43
C PHE A 92 -4.85 8.05 9.22
N SER A 93 -4.11 9.16 9.17
CA SER A 93 -2.87 9.36 9.93
C SER A 93 -2.96 10.58 10.84
N ALA A 94 -2.40 10.49 12.04
CA ALA A 94 -2.13 11.65 12.90
C ALA A 94 -0.71 12.21 12.70
N GLU A 95 0.09 11.64 11.79
CA GLU A 95 1.45 12.09 11.49
C GLU A 95 1.58 13.57 11.11
N PRO A 96 0.60 14.24 10.46
CA PRO A 96 0.66 15.69 10.27
C PRO A 96 0.85 16.50 11.57
N GLY A 97 0.36 15.98 12.70
CA GLY A 97 0.48 16.58 14.02
C GLY A 97 1.48 15.90 14.97
N THR A 98 1.88 14.65 14.68
CA THR A 98 2.77 13.87 15.57
C THR A 98 4.17 13.65 15.00
N ALA A 99 4.38 13.86 13.70
CA ALA A 99 5.68 13.72 13.08
C ALA A 99 6.59 14.91 13.46
N PRO A 100 7.88 14.67 13.67
CA PRO A 100 8.80 15.75 13.93
C PRO A 100 9.06 16.60 12.67
N ASN A 101 9.18 17.92 12.83
CA ASN A 101 9.42 18.87 11.73
C ASN A 101 10.54 18.40 10.77
N GLY A 102 10.24 18.29 9.47
CA GLY A 102 11.19 17.81 8.47
C GLY A 102 11.33 16.28 8.39
N GLY A 103 10.38 15.52 8.96
CA GLY A 103 10.28 14.08 8.80
C GLY A 103 11.01 13.24 9.86
N PHE A 104 10.78 11.93 9.77
CA PHE A 104 11.34 10.89 10.63
C PHE A 104 12.82 10.65 10.27
N PRO A 105 13.78 10.74 11.21
CA PRO A 105 15.19 10.48 10.92
C PRO A 105 15.41 9.11 10.27
N GLN A 106 15.93 9.11 9.05
CA GLN A 106 16.20 7.88 8.34
C GLN A 106 17.29 8.11 7.30
N LEU A 107 18.54 7.85 7.70
CA LEU A 107 19.70 8.05 6.82
C LEU A 107 19.51 7.34 5.48
N PHE A 108 19.89 8.03 4.40
CA PHE A 108 19.76 7.61 3.00
C PHE A 108 18.35 7.67 2.40
N GLN A 109 17.31 8.00 3.16
CA GLN A 109 16.01 8.35 2.58
C GLN A 109 16.07 9.70 1.86
N SER A 110 15.25 9.82 0.82
CA SER A 110 14.99 11.05 0.09
C SER A 110 13.62 10.97 -0.57
N GLY A 111 12.91 12.09 -0.62
CA GLY A 111 11.60 12.19 -1.24
C GLY A 111 10.86 13.41 -0.69
N GLU A 112 9.86 13.91 -1.41
CA GLU A 112 9.05 15.07 -1.00
C GLU A 112 9.85 16.34 -0.59
N THR A 113 9.12 17.32 -0.06
CA THR A 113 9.66 18.60 0.40
C THR A 113 9.15 18.98 1.78
N PHE A 114 9.93 19.80 2.49
CA PHE A 114 9.50 20.48 3.70
C PHE A 114 10.00 21.92 3.69
N ARG A 115 9.07 22.88 3.73
CA ARG A 115 9.30 24.33 3.54
C ARG A 115 10.05 24.67 2.25
N GLY A 116 9.65 24.03 1.15
CA GLY A 116 10.21 24.20 -0.20
C GLY A 116 11.61 23.62 -0.36
N ARG A 117 12.05 22.73 0.53
CA ARG A 117 13.36 22.09 0.48
C ARG A 117 13.22 20.57 0.42
N PRO A 118 14.01 19.88 -0.41
CA PRO A 118 13.99 18.41 -0.45
C PRO A 118 14.26 17.82 0.93
N ILE A 119 13.51 16.79 1.30
CA ILE A 119 13.81 16.02 2.50
C ILE A 119 14.93 15.03 2.15
N ILE A 120 15.97 15.04 2.98
CA ILE A 120 17.16 14.19 2.84
C ILE A 120 17.46 13.59 4.22
N ASP A 121 17.81 12.31 4.25
CA ASP A 121 18.04 11.52 5.46
C ASP A 121 16.84 11.48 6.41
N ALA A 122 15.64 11.64 5.86
CA ALA A 122 14.40 11.50 6.60
C ALA A 122 13.28 11.00 5.70
N GLN A 123 12.33 10.29 6.31
CA GLN A 123 11.07 9.92 5.68
C GLN A 123 10.03 11.00 5.97
N HIS A 124 9.28 11.41 4.95
CA HIS A 124 8.15 12.32 5.10
C HIS A 124 7.00 11.68 5.92
N PRO A 125 6.16 12.48 6.60
CA PRO A 125 4.93 11.97 7.19
C PRO A 125 3.94 11.54 6.11
N HIS A 126 3.05 10.63 6.48
CA HIS A 126 1.85 10.40 5.69
C HIS A 126 0.85 11.55 5.85
N ASP A 127 -0.02 11.70 4.85
CA ASP A 127 -1.15 12.63 4.90
C ASP A 127 -2.21 12.17 5.88
N LEU A 128 -3.04 13.10 6.35
CA LEU A 128 -4.19 12.83 7.22
C LEU A 128 -5.12 11.80 6.59
N PHE A 129 -5.35 11.89 5.27
CA PHE A 129 -6.17 10.97 4.50
C PHE A 129 -5.26 10.09 3.64
N MET A 130 -5.11 8.82 4.00
CA MET A 130 -4.29 7.86 3.25
C MET A 130 -5.14 6.96 2.35
N GLU A 131 -6.41 6.76 2.68
CA GLU A 131 -7.38 6.07 1.83
C GLU A 131 -8.78 6.61 2.11
N LEU A 132 -9.53 6.91 1.07
CA LEU A 132 -10.96 7.25 1.09
C LEU A 132 -11.56 6.67 -0.18
N ALA A 133 -11.91 5.39 -0.14
CA ALA A 133 -12.26 4.64 -1.34
C ALA A 133 -13.45 3.69 -1.11
N ALA A 134 -14.06 3.29 -2.21
CA ALA A 134 -15.04 2.21 -2.24
C ALA A 134 -14.65 1.17 -3.28
N SER A 135 -15.05 -0.07 -3.04
CA SER A 135 -15.03 -1.13 -4.04
C SER A 135 -16.38 -1.83 -4.12
N PHE A 136 -16.72 -2.24 -5.34
CA PHE A 136 -17.86 -3.11 -5.60
C PHE A 136 -17.39 -4.34 -6.34
N THR A 137 -17.61 -5.52 -5.75
CA THR A 137 -17.24 -6.81 -6.35
C THR A 137 -18.48 -7.59 -6.75
N LEU A 138 -18.59 -7.91 -8.03
CA LEU A 138 -19.66 -8.69 -8.64
C LEU A 138 -19.20 -10.14 -8.89
N PRO A 139 -19.72 -11.14 -8.16
CA PRO A 139 -19.53 -12.55 -8.51
C PRO A 139 -20.21 -12.85 -9.85
N LEU A 140 -19.46 -13.45 -10.78
CA LEU A 140 -20.00 -13.98 -12.03
C LEU A 140 -20.16 -15.51 -11.99
N SER A 141 -19.29 -16.19 -11.24
CA SER A 141 -19.33 -17.63 -11.00
C SER A 141 -18.68 -17.96 -9.65
N GLU A 142 -18.55 -19.25 -9.33
CA GLU A 142 -17.82 -19.66 -8.12
C GLU A 142 -16.34 -19.23 -8.14
N GLN A 143 -15.73 -19.08 -9.31
CA GLN A 143 -14.30 -18.82 -9.48
C GLN A 143 -13.99 -17.50 -10.20
N THR A 144 -15.02 -16.76 -10.63
CA THR A 144 -14.85 -15.51 -11.39
C THR A 144 -15.63 -14.37 -10.76
N SER A 145 -14.98 -13.22 -10.60
CA SER A 145 -15.62 -11.98 -10.18
C SER A 145 -15.03 -10.77 -10.91
N LEU A 146 -15.87 -9.79 -11.18
CA LEU A 146 -15.44 -8.46 -11.61
C LEU A 146 -15.45 -7.53 -10.40
N TYR A 147 -14.58 -6.53 -10.40
CA TYR A 147 -14.64 -5.49 -9.40
C TYR A 147 -14.23 -4.14 -9.97
N VAL A 148 -14.74 -3.10 -9.32
CA VAL A 148 -14.31 -1.72 -9.47
C VAL A 148 -13.91 -1.21 -8.09
N TYR A 149 -12.85 -0.40 -8.04
CA TYR A 149 -12.35 0.27 -6.85
C TYR A 149 -12.02 1.72 -7.22
N GLY A 150 -12.22 2.66 -6.30
CA GLY A 150 -11.79 4.03 -6.53
C GLY A 150 -12.26 4.98 -5.46
N GLY A 151 -11.71 6.19 -5.51
CA GLY A 151 -12.03 7.23 -4.54
C GLY A 151 -11.13 8.46 -4.70
N PRO A 152 -11.42 9.53 -3.93
CA PRO A 152 -10.57 10.71 -3.86
C PRO A 152 -9.17 10.42 -3.33
N VAL A 153 -9.00 9.39 -2.49
CA VAL A 153 -7.68 8.91 -2.04
C VAL A 153 -7.67 7.39 -2.09
N GLY A 154 -6.64 6.78 -2.68
CA GLY A 154 -6.48 5.33 -2.66
C GLY A 154 -5.17 4.87 -3.29
N GLU A 155 -5.05 3.57 -3.54
CA GLU A 155 -3.87 2.96 -4.17
C GLU A 155 -4.25 2.40 -5.56
N PRO A 156 -3.54 2.79 -6.64
CA PRO A 156 -3.72 2.21 -7.95
C PRO A 156 -3.14 0.80 -8.02
N ALA A 157 -3.48 0.08 -9.09
CA ALA A 157 -2.96 -1.24 -9.41
C ALA A 157 -1.47 -1.21 -9.80
N LEU A 158 -0.59 -0.81 -8.89
CA LEU A 158 0.85 -0.63 -9.11
C LEU A 158 1.61 -0.89 -7.81
N GLY A 159 2.63 -1.74 -7.86
CA GLY A 159 3.48 -2.02 -6.70
C GLY A 159 3.04 -3.24 -5.89
N PRO A 160 3.87 -3.64 -4.91
CA PRO A 160 3.51 -4.62 -3.89
C PRO A 160 2.47 -4.04 -2.92
N VAL A 161 2.03 -4.86 -1.96
CA VAL A 161 1.32 -4.36 -0.76
C VAL A 161 2.15 -3.25 -0.10
N ALA A 162 1.53 -2.14 0.32
CA ALA A 162 2.20 -1.03 1.00
C ALA A 162 2.97 -1.52 2.23
N PHE A 163 4.16 -0.97 2.47
CA PHE A 163 5.11 -1.52 3.46
C PHE A 163 4.53 -1.70 4.87
N MET A 164 3.67 -0.78 5.29
CA MET A 164 3.01 -0.80 6.60
C MET A 164 1.98 -1.93 6.75
N HIS A 165 1.42 -2.42 5.64
CA HIS A 165 0.49 -3.55 5.59
C HIS A 165 1.19 -4.91 5.40
N ARG A 166 2.52 -4.94 5.25
CA ARG A 166 3.26 -6.19 5.02
C ARG A 166 3.46 -6.93 6.35
N VAL A 167 2.91 -8.14 6.43
CA VAL A 167 3.08 -9.04 7.58
C VAL A 167 4.56 -9.31 7.90
N SER A 168 5.41 -9.43 6.87
CA SER A 168 6.85 -9.65 7.04
C SER A 168 7.59 -8.45 7.66
N ALA A 169 6.93 -7.29 7.76
CA ALA A 169 7.51 -6.03 8.21
C ALA A 169 6.67 -5.31 9.28
N ALA A 170 5.61 -5.91 9.83
CA ALA A 170 4.63 -5.17 10.63
C ALA A 170 5.21 -4.47 11.88
N GLU A 171 6.22 -5.06 12.56
CA GLU A 171 6.89 -4.43 13.71
C GLU A 171 7.85 -3.30 13.34
N ASN A 172 8.11 -3.08 12.05
CA ASN A 172 9.05 -2.06 11.62
C ASN A 172 8.44 -0.68 11.75
N SER A 173 9.09 0.18 12.51
CA SER A 173 8.78 1.60 12.62
C SER A 173 9.52 2.44 11.58
N ALA A 174 10.02 1.83 10.50
CA ALA A 174 10.74 2.56 9.47
C ALA A 174 10.22 2.11 8.11
N ALA A 175 9.95 3.10 7.25
CA ALA A 175 9.74 2.84 5.85
C ALA A 175 10.99 2.13 5.29
N PRO A 176 10.86 1.12 4.44
CA PRO A 176 12.05 0.53 3.85
C PRO A 176 12.74 1.53 2.89
N LEU A 177 14.07 1.50 2.78
CA LEU A 177 14.82 2.40 1.88
C LEU A 177 14.31 2.36 0.42
N GLY A 178 13.78 1.21 -0.01
CA GLY A 178 13.22 1.03 -1.34
C GLY A 178 11.80 1.55 -1.54
N HIS A 179 11.16 2.12 -0.51
CA HIS A 179 9.74 2.49 -0.54
C HIS A 179 9.38 3.39 -1.73
N HIS A 180 10.14 4.46 -1.94
CA HIS A 180 9.95 5.40 -3.06
C HIS A 180 10.12 4.76 -4.45
N TRP A 181 10.77 3.58 -4.54
CA TRP A 181 10.95 2.82 -5.78
C TRP A 181 9.96 1.68 -5.97
N GLN A 182 9.19 1.33 -4.94
CA GLN A 182 8.39 0.11 -4.91
C GLN A 182 6.90 0.44 -4.76
N ASP A 183 6.54 1.21 -3.75
CA ASP A 183 5.15 1.37 -3.30
C ASP A 183 4.79 2.81 -2.91
N SER A 184 5.51 3.83 -3.39
CA SER A 184 5.13 5.23 -3.09
C SER A 184 3.72 5.60 -3.54
N THR A 185 3.18 4.95 -4.57
CA THR A 185 1.81 5.17 -5.07
C THR A 185 0.72 4.61 -4.15
N HIS A 186 1.04 4.12 -2.95
CA HIS A 186 0.04 3.60 -2.01
C HIS A 186 -0.91 4.67 -1.44
N ILE A 187 -0.57 5.95 -1.60
CA ILE A 187 -1.45 7.09 -1.35
C ILE A 187 -1.44 7.93 -2.63
N THR A 188 -2.58 8.01 -3.30
CA THR A 188 -2.75 8.71 -4.57
C THR A 188 -4.07 9.46 -4.58
N HIS A 189 -4.05 10.74 -4.97
CA HIS A 189 -5.22 11.62 -4.95
C HIS A 189 -6.04 11.52 -6.23
N GLY A 190 -7.01 10.62 -6.24
CA GLY A 190 -7.89 10.35 -7.36
C GLY A 190 -7.44 9.10 -8.11
N VAL A 191 -8.18 8.01 -7.89
CA VAL A 191 -7.90 6.71 -8.49
C VAL A 191 -9.17 6.01 -8.91
N ILE A 192 -9.12 5.35 -10.07
CA ILE A 192 -10.12 4.39 -10.52
C ILE A 192 -9.41 3.14 -10.99
N THR A 193 -9.79 2.00 -10.42
CA THR A 193 -9.28 0.67 -10.75
C THR A 193 -10.43 -0.23 -11.15
N ALA A 194 -10.23 -1.02 -12.19
CA ALA A 194 -11.13 -2.11 -12.54
C ALA A 194 -10.33 -3.39 -12.74
N GLY A 195 -10.94 -4.53 -12.40
CA GLY A 195 -10.26 -5.80 -12.57
C GLY A 195 -11.17 -7.01 -12.57
N VAL A 196 -10.57 -8.13 -12.92
CA VAL A 196 -11.19 -9.46 -12.91
C VAL A 196 -10.35 -10.38 -12.03
N THR A 197 -11.02 -11.12 -11.16
CA THR A 197 -10.42 -12.27 -10.48
C THR A 197 -10.98 -13.53 -11.14
N ALA A 198 -10.11 -14.43 -11.57
CA ALA A 198 -10.47 -15.69 -12.20
C ALA A 198 -9.55 -16.81 -11.72
N TRP A 199 -10.12 -17.85 -11.12
CA TRP A 199 -9.39 -18.94 -10.48
C TRP A 199 -8.37 -18.41 -9.46
N ARG A 200 -7.06 -18.47 -9.76
CA ARG A 200 -5.96 -18.02 -8.88
C ARG A 200 -5.26 -16.76 -9.34
N PHE A 201 -5.81 -16.13 -10.37
CA PHE A 201 -5.31 -14.88 -10.92
C PHE A 201 -6.25 -13.72 -10.62
N ARG A 202 -5.66 -12.54 -10.46
CA ARG A 202 -6.37 -11.27 -10.55
C ARG A 202 -5.61 -10.39 -11.54
N VAL A 203 -6.33 -9.81 -12.50
CA VAL A 203 -5.78 -8.84 -13.45
C VAL A 203 -6.55 -7.55 -13.27
N GLU A 204 -5.83 -6.45 -13.17
CA GLU A 204 -6.39 -5.14 -12.86
C GLU A 204 -5.62 -4.03 -13.57
N GLY A 205 -6.33 -2.95 -13.87
CA GLY A 205 -5.78 -1.74 -14.46
C GLY A 205 -6.32 -0.51 -13.76
N SER A 206 -5.51 0.54 -13.67
CA SER A 206 -5.88 1.79 -13.02
C SER A 206 -5.58 2.99 -13.90
N ILE A 207 -6.39 4.03 -13.72
CA ILE A 207 -6.10 5.40 -14.10
C ILE A 207 -6.13 6.26 -12.83
N PHE A 208 -5.17 7.16 -12.70
CA PHE A 208 -4.97 7.92 -11.46
C PHE A 208 -4.21 9.20 -11.71
N HIS A 209 -4.21 10.09 -10.71
CA HIS A 209 -3.40 11.30 -10.69
C HIS A 209 -2.21 11.07 -9.75
N ASP A 210 -0.99 10.98 -10.27
CA ASP A 210 0.19 10.55 -9.50
C ASP A 210 1.04 11.68 -8.92
N ALA A 211 0.61 12.95 -9.08
CA ALA A 211 1.37 14.05 -8.50
C ALA A 211 1.52 13.83 -6.98
N GLU A 212 2.76 13.82 -6.51
CA GLU A 212 3.09 13.65 -5.10
C GLU A 212 2.36 14.71 -4.27
N PRO A 213 1.74 14.33 -3.13
CA PRO A 213 1.06 15.28 -2.26
C PRO A 213 1.98 16.43 -1.86
N ASP A 214 1.41 17.63 -1.75
CA ASP A 214 2.19 18.80 -1.39
C ASP A 214 2.56 18.81 0.11
N GLU A 215 3.05 19.94 0.63
CA GLU A 215 3.43 20.02 2.04
C GLU A 215 2.23 20.15 3.00
N ASN A 216 1.04 20.43 2.48
CA ASN A 216 -0.20 20.48 3.23
C ASN A 216 -0.74 19.07 3.38
N ARG A 217 -0.53 18.51 4.58
CA ARG A 217 -0.86 17.10 4.85
C ARG A 217 -2.31 16.87 5.28
N ASN A 218 -3.20 17.86 5.12
CA ASN A 218 -4.55 17.83 5.69
C ASN A 218 -5.67 17.96 4.64
N ASP A 219 -5.33 18.13 3.37
CA ASP A 219 -6.24 18.27 2.24
C ASP A 219 -6.16 17.07 1.29
N ILE A 220 -6.86 17.21 0.16
CA ILE A 220 -6.96 16.22 -0.90
C ILE A 220 -6.81 16.98 -2.22
N GLU A 221 -5.70 16.74 -2.91
CA GLU A 221 -5.37 17.41 -4.17
C GLU A 221 -5.85 16.60 -5.39
N LEU A 222 -7.12 16.75 -5.75
CA LEU A 222 -7.64 16.09 -6.95
C LEU A 222 -7.14 16.77 -8.23
N GLY A 223 -6.62 15.96 -9.15
CA GLY A 223 -6.12 16.39 -10.46
C GLY A 223 -6.74 15.63 -11.63
N LYS A 224 -6.10 15.76 -12.79
CA LYS A 224 -6.44 14.93 -13.96
C LYS A 224 -5.91 13.51 -13.73
N LEU A 225 -6.69 12.51 -14.14
CA LEU A 225 -6.23 11.12 -14.19
C LEU A 225 -5.31 10.96 -15.42
N ASP A 226 -4.04 11.32 -15.25
CA ASP A 226 -3.01 11.42 -16.29
C ASP A 226 -2.02 10.26 -16.29
N SER A 227 -2.09 9.42 -15.25
CA SER A 227 -1.22 8.27 -15.04
C SER A 227 -2.01 6.96 -15.16
N TRP A 228 -1.33 5.87 -15.51
CA TRP A 228 -1.97 4.56 -15.67
C TRP A 228 -1.08 3.42 -15.21
N SER A 229 -1.71 2.31 -14.84
CA SER A 229 -1.00 1.09 -14.46
C SER A 229 -1.79 -0.18 -14.75
N ALA A 230 -1.07 -1.30 -14.77
CA ALA A 230 -1.64 -2.65 -14.79
C ALA A 230 -0.89 -3.54 -13.80
N ARG A 231 -1.62 -4.43 -13.12
CA ARG A 231 -1.08 -5.41 -12.16
C ARG A 231 -1.73 -6.77 -12.36
N ILE A 232 -0.91 -7.81 -12.27
CA ILE A 232 -1.35 -9.20 -12.28
C ILE A 232 -0.93 -9.83 -10.97
N TRP A 233 -1.88 -10.44 -10.27
CA TRP A 233 -1.63 -11.29 -9.12
C TRP A 233 -1.73 -12.77 -9.47
N PHE A 234 -0.92 -13.58 -8.81
CA PHE A 234 -1.03 -15.03 -8.82
C PHE A 234 -0.97 -15.59 -7.39
N THR A 235 -1.97 -16.39 -7.01
CA THR A 235 -2.13 -16.92 -5.65
C THR A 235 -2.31 -18.46 -5.67
N PRO A 236 -1.22 -19.22 -5.87
CA PRO A 236 -1.30 -20.66 -6.11
C PRO A 236 -1.82 -21.45 -4.91
N THR A 237 -1.65 -20.93 -3.69
CA THR A 237 -2.17 -21.50 -2.44
C THR A 237 -2.51 -20.37 -1.48
N GLN A 238 -3.19 -20.67 -0.35
CA GLN A 238 -3.46 -19.68 0.69
C GLN A 238 -2.18 -19.10 1.34
N ASN A 239 -1.03 -19.71 1.11
CA ASN A 239 0.24 -19.32 1.71
C ASN A 239 1.10 -18.43 0.82
N TRP A 240 0.72 -18.25 -0.45
CA TRP A 240 1.55 -17.56 -1.45
C TRP A 240 0.73 -16.49 -2.18
N THR A 241 1.29 -15.28 -2.27
CA THR A 241 0.85 -14.25 -3.23
C THR A 241 2.03 -13.74 -4.01
N MET A 242 1.82 -13.54 -5.31
CA MET A 242 2.82 -13.01 -6.24
C MET A 242 2.17 -11.92 -7.05
N GLN A 243 2.93 -10.89 -7.44
CA GLN A 243 2.48 -9.91 -8.42
C GLN A 243 3.59 -9.44 -9.32
N VAL A 244 3.20 -9.00 -10.51
CA VAL A 244 3.99 -8.14 -11.39
C VAL A 244 3.10 -6.97 -11.80
N SER A 245 3.66 -5.76 -11.78
CA SER A 245 2.97 -4.56 -12.18
C SER A 245 3.85 -3.65 -13.04
N HIS A 246 3.21 -2.87 -13.88
CA HIS A 246 3.85 -1.81 -14.65
C HIS A 246 2.93 -0.59 -14.74
N GLY A 247 3.49 0.61 -14.70
CA GLY A 247 2.73 1.84 -14.86
C GLY A 247 3.60 2.98 -15.36
N HIS A 248 2.93 3.95 -15.94
CA HIS A 248 3.48 5.23 -16.39
C HIS A 248 2.89 6.33 -15.53
N LEU A 249 3.77 7.12 -14.94
CA LEU A 249 3.49 8.14 -13.94
C LEU A 249 3.89 9.49 -14.57
N ASN A 250 2.92 10.38 -14.73
CA ASN A 250 3.11 11.70 -15.31
C ASN A 250 3.65 12.67 -14.25
N GLU A 251 4.86 13.20 -14.47
CA GLU A 251 5.53 14.17 -13.57
C GLU A 251 5.30 13.93 -12.06
N PRO A 252 5.66 12.74 -11.52
CA PRO A 252 5.22 12.36 -10.18
C PRO A 252 5.94 13.10 -9.05
N GLU A 253 7.19 13.54 -9.26
CA GLU A 253 7.98 14.22 -8.23
C GLU A 253 7.89 15.75 -8.39
N ALA A 254 7.46 16.46 -7.35
CA ALA A 254 7.29 17.92 -7.42
C ALA A 254 8.59 18.70 -7.73
N ILE A 255 9.74 18.10 -7.41
CA ILE A 255 11.07 18.72 -7.53
C ILE A 255 11.96 18.11 -8.62
N ALA A 256 11.52 17.03 -9.29
CA ALA A 256 12.26 16.39 -10.36
C ALA A 256 11.39 16.32 -11.63
N PRO A 257 11.75 17.04 -12.69
CA PRO A 257 10.94 17.08 -13.91
C PRO A 257 11.03 15.75 -14.68
N GLY A 258 9.90 15.33 -15.24
CA GLY A 258 9.80 14.24 -16.19
C GLY A 258 8.95 13.07 -15.72
N ASP A 259 8.53 12.26 -16.69
CA ASP A 259 7.68 11.10 -16.43
C ASP A 259 8.50 9.94 -15.88
N LEU A 260 7.80 8.97 -15.29
CA LEU A 260 8.41 7.79 -14.72
C LEU A 260 7.67 6.53 -15.17
N ASP A 261 8.40 5.59 -15.78
CA ASP A 261 7.90 4.22 -15.90
C ASP A 261 8.36 3.40 -14.70
N ARG A 262 7.39 2.83 -13.97
CA ARG A 262 7.65 1.95 -12.83
C ARG A 262 7.27 0.52 -13.16
N THR A 263 8.20 -0.40 -12.91
CA THR A 263 7.93 -1.84 -12.96
C THR A 263 8.26 -2.47 -11.61
N THR A 264 7.35 -3.30 -11.09
CA THR A 264 7.59 -3.99 -9.83
C THR A 264 7.25 -5.47 -9.94
N ALA A 265 7.85 -6.25 -9.05
CA ALA A 265 7.50 -7.63 -8.81
C ALA A 265 7.60 -7.91 -7.32
N SER A 266 6.68 -8.71 -6.79
CA SER A 266 6.80 -9.17 -5.41
C SER A 266 6.27 -10.56 -5.19
N LEU A 267 6.84 -11.22 -4.19
CA LEU A 267 6.47 -12.53 -3.69
C LEU A 267 6.28 -12.41 -2.18
N SER A 268 5.13 -12.82 -1.67
CA SER A 268 4.87 -12.94 -0.24
C SER A 268 4.48 -14.36 0.12
N TYR A 269 5.05 -14.84 1.21
CA TYR A 269 4.80 -16.14 1.81
C TYR A 269 4.34 -15.95 3.25
N ASN A 270 3.31 -16.69 3.64
CA ASN A 270 2.94 -16.84 5.04
C ASN A 270 2.65 -18.31 5.35
N ARG A 271 3.18 -18.80 6.47
CA ARG A 271 2.89 -20.14 6.99
C ARG A 271 2.52 -20.06 8.47
N PRO A 272 1.27 -20.37 8.85
CA PRO A 272 0.89 -20.47 10.24
C PRO A 272 1.39 -21.78 10.88
N TRP A 273 1.64 -21.74 12.18
CA TRP A 273 1.80 -22.92 13.05
C TRP A 273 1.08 -22.71 14.38
N HIS A 274 1.14 -23.69 15.28
CA HIS A 274 0.50 -23.57 16.59
C HIS A 274 1.12 -22.43 17.42
N GLY A 275 0.35 -21.36 17.63
CA GLY A 275 0.82 -20.19 18.35
C GLY A 275 1.92 -19.45 17.59
N GLY A 276 1.73 -19.16 16.30
CA GLY A 276 2.63 -18.28 15.54
C GLY A 276 2.55 -18.40 14.03
N HIS A 277 3.41 -17.67 13.34
CA HIS A 277 3.52 -17.70 11.89
C HIS A 277 4.93 -17.30 11.41
N TRP A 278 5.27 -17.75 10.21
CA TRP A 278 6.41 -17.28 9.43
C TRP A 278 5.89 -16.47 8.24
N ALA A 279 6.30 -15.21 8.15
CA ALA A 279 6.06 -14.35 7.00
C ALA A 279 7.38 -13.95 6.31
N THR A 280 7.40 -14.01 4.98
CA THR A 280 8.53 -13.54 4.16
C THR A 280 8.02 -12.80 2.94
N SER A 281 8.71 -11.72 2.58
CA SER A 281 8.46 -11.03 1.32
C SER A 281 9.77 -10.77 0.57
N LEU A 282 9.73 -10.95 -0.75
CA LEU A 282 10.76 -10.51 -1.70
C LEU A 282 10.12 -9.48 -2.61
N ILE A 283 10.76 -8.32 -2.75
CA ILE A 283 10.22 -7.16 -3.46
C ILE A 283 11.31 -6.58 -4.33
N TRP A 284 10.96 -6.34 -5.58
CA TRP A 284 11.80 -5.72 -6.58
C TRP A 284 11.03 -4.56 -7.21
N GLY A 285 11.68 -3.42 -7.34
CA GLY A 285 11.15 -2.23 -8.00
C GLY A 285 12.20 -1.62 -8.93
N ARG A 286 11.74 -1.12 -10.08
CA ARG A 286 12.58 -0.43 -11.05
C ARG A 286 11.85 0.78 -11.59
N ASN A 287 12.53 1.92 -11.47
CA ASN A 287 12.12 3.20 -12.00
C ASN A 287 12.98 3.56 -13.22
N HIS A 288 12.31 4.00 -14.28
CA HIS A 288 12.92 4.52 -15.49
C HIS A 288 12.43 5.95 -15.71
N GLU A 289 13.27 6.91 -15.33
CA GLU A 289 12.96 8.34 -15.43
C GLU A 289 13.12 8.80 -16.88
N LEU A 290 12.06 9.38 -17.43
CA LEU A 290 11.95 9.90 -18.78
C LEU A 290 12.08 11.43 -18.73
N MET A 291 13.31 11.93 -18.71
CA MET A 291 13.53 13.38 -18.70
C MET A 291 13.19 14.01 -20.05
N THR A 292 12.13 14.81 -20.10
CA THR A 292 11.77 15.67 -21.23
C THR A 292 12.32 17.08 -21.00
N GLY A 293 13.44 17.40 -21.65
CA GLY A 293 13.83 18.80 -21.89
C GLY A 293 15.16 19.25 -21.28
N LEU A 294 16.27 18.92 -21.96
CA LEU A 294 17.34 19.89 -22.26
C LEU A 294 17.86 19.56 -23.66
N THR A 295 17.93 20.58 -24.52
CA THR A 295 18.51 20.51 -25.87
C THR A 295 19.81 19.70 -25.89
N HIS A 296 19.84 18.64 -26.71
CA HIS A 296 20.88 17.60 -26.85
C HIS A 296 20.84 16.44 -25.83
N GLY A 297 20.00 15.45 -26.16
CA GLY A 297 20.09 14.07 -25.65
C GLY A 297 19.12 13.78 -24.50
N ALA A 298 18.09 12.99 -24.78
CA ALA A 298 17.28 12.37 -23.72
C ALA A 298 18.22 11.57 -22.80
N ARG A 299 18.34 11.97 -21.53
CA ARG A 299 19.03 11.20 -20.50
C ARG A 299 18.00 10.37 -19.76
N ALA A 300 18.05 9.06 -19.97
CA ALA A 300 17.32 8.10 -19.17
C ALA A 300 18.16 7.71 -17.95
N VAL A 301 17.62 7.91 -16.75
CA VAL A 301 18.22 7.37 -15.51
C VAL A 301 17.44 6.12 -15.14
N ARG A 302 18.16 5.02 -14.90
CA ARG A 302 17.58 3.75 -14.46
C ARG A 302 18.01 3.49 -13.03
N LYS A 303 17.04 3.39 -12.13
CA LYS A 303 17.24 3.04 -10.72
C LYS A 303 16.50 1.74 -10.43
N SER A 304 17.14 0.80 -9.74
CA SER A 304 16.53 -0.46 -9.31
C SER A 304 16.79 -0.69 -7.82
N CYS A 305 15.79 -1.17 -7.11
CA CYS A 305 15.88 -1.51 -5.69
C CYS A 305 15.36 -2.93 -5.45
N GLU A 306 16.20 -3.72 -4.77
CA GLU A 306 15.87 -5.07 -4.31
C GLU A 306 15.76 -5.10 -2.80
N MET A 307 14.74 -5.78 -2.30
CA MET A 307 14.52 -5.94 -0.87
C MET A 307 13.99 -7.32 -0.53
N TRP A 308 14.55 -7.93 0.50
CA TRP A 308 14.06 -9.16 1.10
C TRP A 308 13.86 -8.99 2.60
N ARG A 309 12.85 -9.66 3.15
CA ARG A 309 12.64 -9.70 4.60
C ARG A 309 12.00 -11.00 5.07
N LEU A 310 12.49 -11.48 6.21
CA LEU A 310 12.01 -12.66 6.92
C LEU A 310 11.56 -12.26 8.32
N ARG A 311 10.37 -12.70 8.72
CA ARG A 311 9.82 -12.57 10.08
C ARG A 311 9.33 -13.94 10.56
N ILE A 312 9.67 -14.28 11.79
CA ILE A 312 9.20 -15.46 12.51
C ILE A 312 8.64 -14.97 13.83
N GLU A 313 7.36 -15.22 14.09
CA GLU A 313 6.72 -14.78 15.33
C GLU A 313 6.05 -15.90 16.12
N PRO A 314 6.24 -15.89 17.45
CA PRO A 314 5.33 -16.57 18.36
C PRO A 314 4.00 -15.79 18.39
N GLY A 315 2.91 -16.49 18.19
CA GLY A 315 1.56 -15.95 18.02
C GLY A 315 0.91 -15.62 19.35
N SER A 316 0.34 -14.42 19.41
CA SER A 316 -0.72 -14.06 20.35
C SER A 316 -2.08 -14.50 19.80
N LYS A 317 -3.08 -14.70 20.68
CA LYS A 317 -4.45 -15.03 20.26
C LYS A 317 -5.00 -13.88 19.38
N PRO A 318 -5.74 -14.19 18.29
CA PRO A 318 -6.43 -13.16 17.53
C PRO A 318 -7.37 -12.38 18.45
N LEU A 319 -7.41 -11.06 18.29
CA LEU A 319 -8.37 -10.18 18.97
C LEU A 319 -9.76 -10.48 18.40
N SER A 320 -10.70 -10.87 19.26
CA SER A 320 -12.11 -11.14 18.93
C SER A 320 -12.96 -9.90 19.05
#